data_AF-A0A2G2B508-F1
#
_entry.id   AF-A0A2G2B508-F1
#
_cell.length_a   1.000
_cell.length_b   1.000
_cell.length_c   1.000
_cell.angle_alpha   90.00
_cell.angle_beta   90.00
_cell.angle_gamma   90.00
#
_symmetry.space_group_name_H-M   'P 1'
#
loop_
_entity.id
_entity.type
_entity.pdbx_description
1 polymer ?
#
loop_
_entity_poly.entity_id
_entity_poly.type
_entity_poly.pdbx_seq_one_letter_code
_entity_poly.pdbx_strand_id
1 'polypeptide(L)'
;MLREVLAKKYGTAWSSGTLGWVEDYDNIYDLGNTTPSVLTLHHLLSAADKQHIPALVMEVSSHGIEQQRIAGLHFDAGVWTTLGHDHLQDHGGFEAYASLKESFIYNAGRHGGTVVYNHDQASIYQRLKPAEFKLNAYGHGLYQYGRHIY
;
A
#
# COMPACT_ATOMS: atom_id res chain seq x y z
N MET A 1 1.77 -8.86 -8.61
CA MET A 1 0.50 -9.62 -8.60
C MET A 1 -0.74 -8.72 -8.71
N LEU A 2 -0.95 -7.74 -7.82
CA LEU A 2 -2.16 -6.91 -7.83
C LEU A 2 -2.34 -6.11 -9.15
N ARG A 3 -1.25 -5.53 -9.68
CA ARG A 3 -1.24 -4.88 -11.00
C ARG A 3 -1.80 -5.80 -12.11
N GLU A 4 -1.33 -7.05 -12.18
CA GLU A 4 -1.79 -8.02 -13.19
C GLU A 4 -3.28 -8.31 -13.09
N VAL A 5 -3.78 -8.48 -11.86
CA VAL A 5 -5.21 -8.73 -11.63
C VAL A 5 -6.04 -7.53 -12.05
N LEU A 6 -5.60 -6.32 -11.73
CA LEU A 6 -6.27 -5.08 -12.12
C LEU A 6 -6.19 -4.81 -13.62
N ALA A 7 -5.04 -5.07 -14.26
CA ALA A 7 -4.88 -4.97 -15.70
C ALA A 7 -5.79 -5.98 -16.42
N LYS A 8 -5.90 -7.22 -15.94
CA LYS A 8 -6.88 -8.19 -16.47
C LYS A 8 -8.34 -7.73 -16.33
N LYS A 9 -8.66 -7.02 -15.24
CA LYS A 9 -10.01 -6.52 -14.98
C LYS A 9 -10.37 -5.28 -15.80
N TYR A 10 -9.45 -4.34 -15.90
CA TYR A 10 -9.69 -3.01 -16.46
C TYR A 10 -9.01 -2.75 -17.82
N GLY A 11 -8.31 -3.74 -18.36
CA GLY A 11 -7.53 -3.64 -19.60
C GLY A 11 -6.12 -3.07 -19.39
N THR A 12 -5.93 -2.18 -18.42
CA THR A 12 -4.62 -1.62 -18.07
C THR A 12 -4.53 -1.29 -16.58
N ALA A 13 -3.32 -1.35 -16.02
CA ALA A 13 -3.00 -0.90 -14.68
C ALA A 13 -1.48 -0.72 -14.56
N TRP A 14 -1.07 0.29 -13.81
CA TRP A 14 0.34 0.58 -13.55
C TRP A 14 0.76 0.15 -12.15
N SER A 15 2.07 0.06 -11.91
CA SER A 15 2.60 -0.01 -10.56
C SER A 15 3.86 0.81 -10.33
N SER A 16 4.08 1.21 -9.09
CA SER A 16 5.29 1.87 -8.60
C SER A 16 5.85 1.10 -7.41
N GLY A 17 7.15 0.82 -7.40
CA GLY A 17 7.79 0.07 -6.32
C GLY A 17 9.28 -0.08 -6.52
N THR A 18 9.88 -1.11 -5.93
CA THR A 18 11.33 -1.37 -6.07
C THR A 18 11.76 -1.61 -7.52
N LEU A 19 10.86 -2.14 -8.36
CA LEU A 19 11.12 -2.31 -9.80
C LEU A 19 10.95 -1.01 -10.61
N GLY A 20 10.63 0.10 -9.95
CA GLY A 20 10.32 1.37 -10.59
C GLY A 20 8.85 1.52 -10.99
N TRP A 21 8.59 2.38 -11.97
CA TRP A 21 7.29 2.60 -12.57
C TRP A 21 7.12 1.65 -13.74
N VAL A 22 6.21 0.69 -13.57
CA VAL A 22 5.86 -0.33 -14.55
C VAL A 22 4.52 0.04 -15.17
N GLU A 23 4.53 0.39 -16.45
CA GLU A 23 3.30 0.54 -17.25
C GLU A 23 2.85 -0.82 -17.77
N ASP A 24 3.78 -1.56 -18.37
CA ASP A 24 3.62 -2.91 -18.90
C ASP A 24 4.97 -3.66 -18.89
N TYR A 25 5.09 -4.76 -19.65
CA TYR A 25 6.32 -5.56 -19.70
C TYR A 25 7.49 -4.89 -20.43
N ASP A 26 7.19 -4.00 -21.38
CA ASP A 26 8.16 -3.33 -22.23
C ASP A 26 8.52 -1.93 -21.70
N ASN A 27 7.64 -1.34 -20.89
CA ASN A 27 7.76 0.02 -20.37
C ASN A 27 7.96 0.02 -18.84
N ILE A 28 9.23 0.02 -18.42
CA ILE A 28 9.67 0.07 -17.03
C ILE A 28 10.68 1.20 -16.85
N TYR A 29 10.40 2.10 -15.90
CA TYR A 29 11.21 3.28 -15.63
C TYR A 29 11.74 3.29 -14.20
N ASP A 30 13.04 3.55 -14.02
CA ASP A 30 13.62 3.67 -12.69
C ASP A 30 13.08 4.93 -11.96
N LEU A 31 12.74 4.74 -10.69
CA LEU A 31 12.23 5.76 -9.79
C LEU A 31 13.24 6.14 -8.68
N GLY A 32 14.37 5.44 -8.61
CA GLY A 32 15.44 5.60 -7.63
C GLY A 32 15.11 5.15 -6.20
N ASN A 33 13.83 5.03 -5.84
CA ASN A 33 13.37 4.56 -4.53
C ASN A 33 12.11 3.72 -4.67
N THR A 34 11.91 2.77 -3.75
CA THR A 34 10.66 1.98 -3.65
C THR A 34 9.42 2.88 -3.54
N THR A 35 9.51 3.97 -2.77
CA THR A 35 8.50 5.04 -2.75
C THR A 35 9.19 6.31 -3.20
N PRO A 36 8.98 6.78 -4.44
CA PRO A 36 9.71 7.92 -4.99
C PRO A 36 9.30 9.24 -4.33
N SER A 37 10.00 10.31 -4.67
CA SER A 37 9.71 11.66 -4.15
C SER A 37 8.27 12.09 -4.44
N VAL A 38 7.73 12.99 -3.63
CA VAL A 38 6.37 13.54 -3.82
C VAL A 38 6.17 14.12 -5.23
N LEU A 39 7.18 14.83 -5.77
CA LEU A 39 7.11 15.39 -7.13
C LEU A 39 7.04 14.30 -8.19
N THR A 40 7.85 13.24 -8.04
CA THR A 40 7.83 12.08 -8.94
C THR A 40 6.48 11.35 -8.87
N LEU A 41 5.91 11.19 -7.68
CA LEU A 41 4.58 10.60 -7.51
C LEU A 41 3.49 11.41 -8.20
N HIS A 42 3.47 12.72 -8.02
CA HIS A 42 2.50 13.58 -8.70
C HIS A 42 2.69 13.59 -10.22
N HIS A 43 3.93 13.50 -10.71
CA HIS A 43 4.20 13.36 -12.14
C HIS A 43 3.62 12.05 -12.69
N LEU A 44 3.89 10.94 -12.01
CA LEU A 44 3.35 9.62 -12.36
C LEU A 44 1.81 9.63 -12.34
N LEU A 45 1.19 10.15 -11.29
CA LEU A 45 -0.27 10.25 -11.18
C LEU A 45 -0.87 11.13 -12.28
N SER A 46 -0.22 12.24 -12.63
CA SER A 46 -0.66 13.09 -13.73
C SER A 46 -0.52 12.39 -15.09
N ALA A 47 0.52 11.58 -15.30
CA ALA A 47 0.67 10.78 -16.50
C ALA A 47 -0.41 9.69 -16.59
N ALA A 48 -0.71 9.03 -15.47
CA ALA A 48 -1.74 8.01 -15.36
C ALA A 48 -3.12 8.58 -15.70
N ASP A 49 -3.46 9.75 -15.15
CA ASP A 49 -4.70 10.45 -15.43
C ASP A 49 -4.85 10.82 -16.91
N LYS A 50 -3.81 11.41 -17.51
CA LYS A 50 -3.78 11.77 -18.94
C LYS A 50 -3.93 10.56 -19.87
N GLN A 51 -3.45 9.40 -19.45
CA GLN A 51 -3.58 8.14 -20.19
C GLN A 51 -4.81 7.32 -19.79
N HIS A 52 -5.68 7.87 -18.93
CA HIS A 52 -6.89 7.22 -18.43
C HIS A 52 -6.63 5.85 -17.80
N ILE A 53 -5.52 5.73 -17.06
CA ILE A 53 -5.15 4.51 -16.37
C ILE A 53 -6.08 4.33 -15.15
N PRO A 54 -6.85 3.24 -15.08
CA PRO A 54 -7.92 3.09 -14.09
C PRO A 54 -7.41 2.63 -12.72
N ALA A 55 -6.15 2.16 -12.64
CA ALA A 55 -5.57 1.73 -11.39
C ALA A 55 -4.04 1.85 -11.37
N LEU A 56 -3.51 2.34 -10.24
CA LEU A 56 -2.10 2.36 -9.91
C LEU A 56 -1.89 1.61 -8.59
N VAL A 57 -0.97 0.64 -8.58
CA VAL A 57 -0.55 -0.07 -7.36
C VAL A 57 0.79 0.48 -6.90
N MET A 58 0.93 0.85 -5.63
CA MET A 58 2.18 1.40 -5.12
C MET A 58 2.72 0.63 -3.91
N GLU A 59 4.02 0.38 -3.88
CA GLU A 59 4.74 0.01 -2.67
C GLU A 59 5.03 1.25 -1.81
N VAL A 60 4.57 1.21 -0.57
CA VAL A 60 4.73 2.31 0.40
C VAL A 60 5.72 1.88 1.49
N SER A 61 6.94 2.39 1.41
CA SER A 61 8.01 2.12 2.38
C SER A 61 7.82 2.97 3.64
N SER A 62 8.34 2.49 4.78
CA SER A 62 8.33 3.26 6.04
C SER A 62 9.05 4.59 5.89
N HIS A 63 10.19 4.60 5.20
CA HIS A 63 10.92 5.82 4.83
C HIS A 63 10.07 6.79 4.00
N GLY A 64 9.26 6.28 3.06
CA GLY A 64 8.36 7.12 2.26
C GLY A 64 7.26 7.77 3.09
N ILE A 65 6.74 7.07 4.10
CA ILE A 65 5.75 7.60 5.06
C ILE A 65 6.40 8.67 5.94
N GLU A 66 7.54 8.34 6.56
CA GLU A 66 8.27 9.23 7.47
C GLU A 66 8.67 10.54 6.77
N GLN A 67 9.15 10.45 5.54
CA GLN A 67 9.55 11.61 4.73
C GLN A 67 8.39 12.29 4.01
N GLN A 68 7.14 11.93 4.33
CA GLN A 68 5.93 12.54 3.76
C GLN A 68 5.87 12.48 2.22
N ARG A 69 6.48 11.47 1.59
CA ARG A 69 6.49 11.34 0.13
C ARG A 69 5.10 11.11 -0.44
N ILE A 70 4.23 10.46 0.33
CA ILE A 70 2.84 10.15 -0.04
C ILE A 70 1.82 11.15 0.52
N ALA A 71 2.27 12.28 1.08
CA ALA A 71 1.37 13.25 1.71
C ALA A 71 0.36 13.81 0.70
N GLY A 72 -0.91 13.91 1.10
CA GLY A 72 -2.00 14.40 0.26
C GLY A 72 -2.54 13.38 -0.75
N LEU A 73 -1.98 12.18 -0.84
CA LEU A 73 -2.53 11.11 -1.67
C LEU A 73 -3.67 10.40 -0.94
N HIS A 74 -4.77 10.17 -1.66
CA HIS A 74 -5.88 9.34 -1.20
C HIS A 74 -5.73 7.93 -1.77
N PHE A 75 -5.86 6.92 -0.91
CA PHE A 75 -5.72 5.52 -1.29
C PHE A 75 -7.06 4.80 -1.18
N ASP A 76 -7.53 4.24 -2.30
CA ASP A 76 -8.74 3.40 -2.32
C ASP A 76 -8.56 2.07 -1.57
N ALA A 77 -7.31 1.65 -1.36
CA ALA A 77 -6.98 0.48 -0.55
C ALA A 77 -5.61 0.60 0.13
N GLY A 78 -5.54 0.12 1.38
CA GLY A 78 -4.30 -0.04 2.14
C GLY A 78 -4.08 -1.51 2.50
N VAL A 79 -2.96 -2.10 2.09
CA VAL A 79 -2.64 -3.51 2.33
C VAL A 79 -1.43 -3.63 3.25
N TRP A 80 -1.62 -4.21 4.44
CA TRP A 80 -0.54 -4.48 5.39
C TRP A 80 -0.12 -5.95 5.32
N THR A 81 1.01 -6.21 4.65
CA THR A 81 1.46 -7.58 4.37
C THR A 81 2.32 -8.19 5.48
N THR A 82 3.29 -7.43 5.97
CA THR A 82 4.26 -7.88 6.97
C THR A 82 4.66 -6.75 7.90
N LEU A 83 4.93 -7.10 9.16
CA LEU A 83 5.53 -6.25 10.17
C LEU A 83 6.78 -6.95 10.72
N GLY A 84 7.90 -6.76 10.02
CA GLY A 84 9.18 -7.40 10.32
C GLY A 84 10.14 -6.49 11.10
N HIS A 85 11.33 -7.03 11.40
CA HIS A 85 12.41 -6.34 12.11
C HIS A 85 13.40 -5.66 11.14
N ASP A 86 12.90 -5.08 10.06
CA ASP A 86 13.74 -4.42 9.07
C ASP A 86 13.87 -2.92 9.39
N HIS A 87 15.07 -2.35 9.23
CA HIS A 87 15.34 -0.91 9.45
C HIS A 87 15.00 -0.34 10.85
N LEU A 88 15.08 -1.16 11.91
CA LEU A 88 14.68 -0.75 13.27
C LEU A 88 15.51 0.40 13.86
N GLN A 89 16.79 0.48 13.48
CA GLN A 89 17.71 1.51 13.95
C GLN A 89 17.39 2.87 13.33
N ASP A 90 16.92 2.85 12.08
CA ASP A 90 16.62 4.06 11.28
C ASP A 90 15.35 4.78 11.77
N HIS A 91 14.45 4.05 12.43
CA HIS A 91 13.15 4.58 12.87
C HIS A 91 13.04 4.83 14.39
N GLY A 92 14.14 4.79 15.14
CA GLY A 92 14.09 5.00 16.59
C GLY A 92 13.43 3.85 17.36
N GLY A 93 13.37 2.65 16.77
CA GLY A 93 12.88 1.42 17.39
C GLY A 93 11.65 0.81 16.69
N PHE A 94 11.32 -0.42 17.09
CA PHE A 94 10.21 -1.19 16.52
C PHE A 94 8.86 -0.49 16.61
N GLU A 95 8.58 0.17 17.73
CA GLU A 95 7.27 0.78 17.96
C GLU A 95 7.02 1.98 17.04
N ALA A 96 8.04 2.80 16.83
CA ALA A 96 7.96 3.94 15.91
C ALA A 96 7.83 3.48 14.46
N TYR A 97 8.61 2.47 14.03
CA TYR A 97 8.45 1.83 12.73
C TYR A 97 7.03 1.28 12.50
N ALA A 98 6.50 0.54 13.49
CA ALA A 98 5.18 -0.04 13.40
C ALA A 98 4.07 1.04 13.37
N SER A 99 4.23 2.09 14.17
CA SER A 99 3.32 3.25 14.20
C SER A 99 3.29 4.00 12.86
N LEU A 100 4.42 4.09 12.15
CA LEU A 100 4.46 4.68 10.80
C LEU A 100 3.60 3.88 9.83
N LYS A 101 3.76 2.55 9.77
CA LYS A 101 2.94 1.69 8.91
C LYS A 101 1.47 1.72 9.28
N GLU A 102 1.19 1.73 10.59
CA GLU A 102 -0.16 1.88 11.12
C GLU A 102 -0.80 3.19 10.62
N SER A 103 -0.08 4.31 10.69
CA SER A 103 -0.59 5.61 10.25
C SER A 103 -1.04 5.62 8.79
N PHE A 104 -0.30 4.95 7.89
CA PHE A 104 -0.69 4.79 6.49
C PHE A 104 -2.00 4.00 6.35
N ILE A 105 -2.12 2.88 7.06
CA ILE A 105 -3.32 2.03 7.00
C ILE A 105 -4.56 2.76 7.52
N TYR A 106 -4.43 3.48 8.64
CA TYR A 106 -5.52 4.29 9.17
C TYR A 106 -5.86 5.47 8.26
N ASN A 107 -4.87 6.08 7.60
CA ASN A 107 -5.13 7.13 6.62
C ASN A 107 -5.96 6.58 5.46
N ALA A 108 -5.60 5.44 4.86
CA ALA A 108 -6.39 4.80 3.81
C ALA A 108 -7.82 4.48 4.28
N GLY A 109 -7.96 3.84 5.46
CA GLY A 109 -9.27 3.46 6.01
C GLY A 109 -10.19 4.65 6.32
N ARG A 110 -9.66 5.74 6.90
CA ARG A 110 -10.44 6.94 7.26
C ARG A 110 -10.95 7.73 6.05
N HIS A 111 -10.29 7.58 4.89
CA HIS A 111 -10.76 8.16 3.63
C HIS A 111 -11.74 7.23 2.88
N GLY A 112 -12.26 6.19 3.54
CA GLY A 112 -13.22 5.25 2.96
C GLY A 112 -12.56 4.13 2.14
N GLY A 113 -11.24 4.06 2.12
CA GLY A 113 -10.49 3.00 1.45
C GLY A 113 -10.68 1.65 2.12
N THR A 114 -10.50 0.57 1.34
CA THR A 114 -10.55 -0.80 1.84
C THR A 114 -9.23 -1.16 2.53
N VAL A 115 -9.29 -1.55 3.80
CA VAL A 115 -8.10 -2.07 4.49
C VAL A 115 -8.05 -3.59 4.40
N VAL A 116 -6.88 -4.10 4.02
CA VAL A 116 -6.56 -5.52 3.97
C VAL A 116 -5.31 -5.78 4.81
N TYR A 117 -5.30 -6.79 5.66
CA TYR A 117 -4.12 -7.14 6.47
C TYR A 117 -3.84 -8.63 6.48
N ASN A 118 -2.60 -8.97 6.80
CA ASN A 118 -2.18 -10.35 7.01
C ASN A 118 -2.60 -10.84 8.42
N HIS A 119 -3.60 -11.70 8.47
CA HIS A 119 -4.11 -12.31 9.69
C HIS A 119 -3.10 -13.26 10.36
N ASP A 120 -2.19 -13.85 9.58
CA ASP A 120 -1.18 -14.76 10.12
C ASP A 120 -0.15 -14.03 11.01
N GLN A 121 -0.13 -12.68 11.00
CA GLN A 121 0.70 -11.86 11.88
C GLN A 121 -0.15 -11.15 12.95
N ALA A 122 -0.26 -11.78 14.12
CA ALA A 122 -1.02 -11.26 15.26
C ALA A 122 -0.59 -9.83 15.67
N SER A 123 0.69 -9.47 15.50
CA SER A 123 1.22 -8.14 15.78
C SER A 123 0.62 -7.04 14.90
N ILE A 124 0.19 -7.36 13.68
CA ILE A 124 -0.55 -6.43 12.81
C ILE A 124 -1.97 -6.27 13.34
N TYR A 125 -2.65 -7.40 13.63
CA TYR A 125 -4.03 -7.36 14.12
C TYR A 125 -4.19 -6.56 15.41
N GLN A 126 -3.26 -6.71 16.37
CA GLN A 126 -3.29 -6.00 17.65
C GLN A 126 -3.23 -4.46 17.52
N ARG A 127 -2.80 -3.95 16.36
CA ARG A 127 -2.71 -2.50 16.07
C ARG A 127 -3.95 -1.95 15.35
N LEU A 128 -4.76 -2.83 14.78
CA LEU A 128 -5.93 -2.43 14.01
C LEU A 128 -7.15 -2.35 14.91
N LYS A 129 -7.95 -1.30 14.72
CA LYS A 129 -9.23 -1.10 15.43
C LYS A 129 -10.39 -1.34 14.46
N PRO A 130 -11.04 -2.52 14.49
CA PRO A 130 -12.07 -2.90 13.51
C PRO A 130 -13.29 -1.96 13.47
N ALA A 131 -13.52 -1.17 14.53
CA ALA A 131 -14.62 -0.23 14.61
C ALA A 131 -14.41 1.05 13.77
N GLU A 132 -13.19 1.36 13.33
CA GLU A 132 -12.89 2.63 12.64
C GLU A 132 -13.11 2.58 11.12
N PHE A 133 -12.96 1.42 10.49
CA PHE A 133 -13.10 1.26 9.03
C PHE A 133 -13.27 -0.22 8.64
N LYS A 134 -13.70 -0.46 7.40
CA LYS A 134 -13.89 -1.80 6.85
C LYS A 134 -12.56 -2.56 6.80
N LEU A 135 -12.47 -3.64 7.59
CA LEU A 135 -11.31 -4.51 7.70
C LEU A 135 -11.53 -5.85 6.99
N ASN A 136 -10.59 -6.24 6.14
CA ASN A 136 -10.54 -7.56 5.51
C ASN A 136 -9.19 -8.21 5.81
N ALA A 137 -9.13 -9.53 5.88
CA ALA A 137 -7.90 -10.23 6.19
C ALA A 137 -7.62 -11.37 5.21
N TYR A 138 -6.34 -11.64 5.00
CA TYR A 138 -5.86 -12.85 4.33
C TYR A 138 -4.88 -13.58 5.25
N GLY A 139 -4.66 -14.86 5.02
CA GLY A 139 -3.70 -15.70 5.75
C GLY A 139 -3.71 -17.09 5.15
N HIS A 140 -3.46 -18.13 5.95
CA HIS A 140 -3.75 -19.52 5.56
C HIS A 140 -5.26 -19.80 5.28
N GLY A 141 -6.11 -18.76 5.32
CA GLY A 141 -7.49 -18.67 4.82
C GLY A 141 -7.88 -17.22 4.52
N LEU A 142 -9.08 -16.97 3.97
CA LEU A 142 -9.63 -15.60 3.81
C LEU A 142 -10.62 -15.31 4.94
N TYR A 143 -10.47 -14.16 5.61
CA TYR A 143 -11.33 -13.79 6.73
C TYR A 143 -11.95 -12.42 6.49
N GLN A 144 -13.27 -12.29 6.61
CA GLN A 144 -13.93 -10.99 6.72
C GLN A 144 -14.42 -10.83 8.16
N TYR A 145 -14.17 -9.68 8.78
CA TYR A 145 -14.60 -9.47 10.17
C TYR A 145 -16.12 -9.67 10.29
N GLY A 146 -16.54 -10.66 11.07
CA GLY A 146 -17.94 -11.07 11.25
C GLY A 146 -18.42 -12.30 10.47
N ARG A 147 -17.62 -12.88 9.55
CA ARG A 147 -17.92 -14.16 8.86
C ARG A 147 -16.64 -14.86 8.36
N HIS A 148 -16.51 -16.16 8.60
CA HIS A 148 -15.56 -17.00 7.86
C HIS A 148 -16.00 -17.03 6.39
N ILE A 149 -15.08 -16.75 5.46
CA ILE A 149 -15.35 -16.83 4.02
C ILE A 149 -14.39 -17.86 3.46
N TYR A 150 -14.86 -19.11 3.50
CA TYR A 150 -14.16 -20.35 3.13
C TYR A 150 -13.11 -20.85 4.13
#